data_AF-A0A7W1UFB0-F1
#
_entry.id   AF-A0A7W1UFB0-F1
#
_cell.length_a   1.000
_cell.length_b   1.000
_cell.length_c   1.000
_cell.angle_alpha   90.00
_cell.angle_beta   90.00
_cell.angle_gamma   90.00
#
_symmetry.space_group_name_H-M   'P 1'
#
loop_
_entity.id
_entity.type
_entity.pdbx_description
1 polymer ?
#
loop_
_entity_poly.entity_id
_entity_poly.type
_entity_poly.pdbx_seq_one_letter_code
_entity_poly.pdbx_strand_id
1 'polypeptide(L)'
;MVIGEAAVHIPDEICARNQEIPWADMYAVRNFVVHEYFGIGERVLWDTIHEDLPGIVEPLRRLLLGGRRIDRGLRQGHPPPFGEEEE
;
A
#
# COMPACT_ATOMS: atom_id res chain seq x y z
N MET A 1 2.39 1.99 10.66
CA MET A 1 3.41 1.16 9.98
C MET A 1 3.79 1.82 8.67
N VAL A 2 5.06 1.86 8.28
CA VAL A 2 5.56 2.73 7.21
C VAL A 2 4.93 2.46 5.84
N ILE A 3 4.75 1.19 5.45
CA ILE A 3 4.23 0.82 4.11
C ILE A 3 2.76 1.24 3.97
N GLY A 4 1.90 0.84 4.89
CA GLY A 4 0.48 1.19 4.84
C GLY A 4 0.21 2.68 5.00
N GLU A 5 0.99 3.37 5.85
CA GLU A 5 0.89 4.83 5.95
C GLU A 5 1.29 5.51 4.64
N ALA A 6 2.39 5.10 4.02
CA ALA A 6 2.84 5.68 2.76
C ALA A 6 1.85 5.42 1.62
N ALA A 7 1.25 4.24 1.57
CA ALA A 7 0.25 3.88 0.56
C ALA A 7 -0.95 4.82 0.60
N VAL A 8 -1.47 5.18 1.79
CA VAL A 8 -2.66 6.06 1.98
C VAL A 8 -2.49 7.44 1.34
N HIS A 9 -1.26 7.90 1.17
CA HIS A 9 -0.97 9.21 0.59
C HIS A 9 -0.75 9.18 -0.93
N ILE A 10 -0.94 8.03 -1.58
CA ILE A 10 -0.80 7.90 -3.04
C ILE A 10 -2.12 8.28 -3.71
N PRO A 11 -2.13 9.24 -4.67
CA PRO A 11 -3.35 9.66 -5.35
C PRO A 11 -4.05 8.51 -6.11
N ASP A 12 -5.38 8.53 -6.12
CA ASP A 12 -6.19 7.48 -6.75
C ASP A 12 -5.92 7.35 -8.25
N GLU A 13 -5.58 8.45 -8.94
CA GLU A 13 -5.24 8.39 -10.37
C GLU A 13 -3.96 7.59 -10.61
N ILE A 14 -3.02 7.59 -9.66
CA ILE A 14 -1.80 6.77 -9.73
C ILE A 14 -2.16 5.32 -9.46
N CYS A 15 -2.97 5.05 -8.43
CA CYS A 15 -3.42 3.70 -8.11
C CYS A 15 -4.19 3.07 -9.28
N ALA A 16 -5.14 3.81 -9.85
CA ALA A 16 -5.98 3.35 -10.97
C ALA A 16 -5.19 3.06 -12.25
N ARG A 17 -4.06 3.75 -12.46
CA ARG A 17 -3.19 3.55 -13.63
C ARG A 17 -2.16 2.43 -13.46
N ASN A 18 -1.91 1.99 -12.24
CA ASN A 18 -0.89 0.99 -11.91
C ASN A 18 -1.52 -0.13 -11.08
N GLN A 19 -2.52 -0.81 -11.66
CA GLN A 19 -3.31 -1.86 -11.00
C GLN A 19 -2.52 -3.14 -10.74
N GLU A 20 -1.34 -3.28 -11.34
CA GLU A 20 -0.40 -4.37 -11.05
C GLU A 20 0.26 -4.25 -9.68
N ILE A 21 0.17 -3.09 -9.04
CA ILE A 21 0.62 -2.88 -7.67
C ILE A 21 -0.55 -3.18 -6.72
N PRO A 22 -0.37 -4.05 -5.71
CA PRO A 22 -1.43 -4.44 -4.79
C PRO A 22 -1.69 -3.37 -3.72
N TRP A 23 -2.24 -2.22 -4.13
CA TRP A 23 -2.48 -1.08 -3.24
C TRP A 23 -3.37 -1.45 -2.04
N ALA A 24 -4.42 -2.25 -2.27
CA ALA A 24 -5.33 -2.73 -1.24
C ALA A 24 -4.60 -3.49 -0.13
N ASP A 25 -3.70 -4.40 -0.50
CA ASP A 25 -2.91 -5.18 0.45
C ASP A 25 -1.94 -4.28 1.21
N MET A 26 -1.33 -3.30 0.53
CA MET A 26 -0.47 -2.30 1.18
C MET A 26 -1.23 -1.46 2.22
N TYR A 27 -2.50 -1.09 1.98
CA TYR A 27 -3.35 -0.45 2.99
C TYR A 27 -3.64 -1.39 4.16
N ALA A 28 -3.98 -2.64 3.85
CA ALA A 28 -4.37 -3.66 4.82
C ALA A 28 -3.25 -4.05 5.79
N VAL A 29 -1.98 -3.84 5.41
CA VAL A 29 -0.81 -4.03 6.27
C VAL A 29 -0.98 -3.33 7.63
N ARG A 30 -1.57 -2.12 7.69
CA ARG A 30 -1.87 -1.45 8.97
C ARG A 30 -2.79 -2.29 9.87
N ASN A 31 -3.83 -2.86 9.29
CA ASN A 31 -4.82 -3.66 10.02
C ASN A 31 -4.21 -5.00 10.44
N PHE A 32 -3.40 -5.62 9.58
CA PHE A 32 -2.69 -6.86 9.89
C PHE A 32 -1.85 -6.75 11.17
N VAL A 33 -1.01 -5.70 11.30
CA VAL A 33 -0.15 -5.55 12.50
C VAL A 33 -0.89 -5.06 13.73
N VAL A 34 -1.98 -4.31 13.57
CA VAL A 34 -2.79 -3.84 14.72
C VAL A 34 -3.66 -4.97 15.28
N HIS A 35 -4.20 -5.86 14.44
CA HIS A 35 -5.06 -6.96 14.88
C HIS A 35 -4.30 -8.21 15.30
N GLU A 36 -3.14 -8.50 14.71
CA GLU A 36 -2.27 -9.63 15.10
C GLU A 36 -1.32 -9.31 16.27
N TYR A 37 -1.63 -8.27 17.06
CA TYR A 37 -0.83 -7.84 18.22
C TYR A 37 -0.63 -8.94 19.28
N PHE A 38 -1.40 -10.04 19.21
CA PHE A 38 -1.28 -11.23 20.06
C PHE A 38 -0.49 -12.40 19.43
N GLY A 39 0.10 -12.21 18.25
CA GLY A 39 0.96 -13.20 17.64
C GLY A 39 0.89 -13.15 16.13
N ILE A 40 1.55 -12.17 15.51
CA ILE A 40 1.94 -12.31 14.11
C ILE A 40 2.70 -13.62 14.02
N GLY A 41 2.07 -14.63 13.41
CA GLY A 41 2.73 -15.90 13.19
C GLY A 41 4.02 -15.62 12.43
N GLU A 42 5.16 -16.07 12.97
CA GLU A 42 6.48 -15.89 12.36
C GLU A 42 6.49 -16.27 10.87
N ARG A 43 5.66 -17.25 10.52
CA ARG A 43 5.40 -17.65 9.14
C ARG A 43 4.77 -16.56 8.27
N VAL A 44 3.78 -15.84 8.76
CA VAL A 44 3.15 -14.76 7.98
C VAL A 44 4.16 -13.64 7.76
N LEU A 45 4.96 -13.29 8.78
CA LEU A 45 6.05 -12.32 8.61
C LEU A 45 7.11 -12.82 7.60
N TRP A 46 7.48 -14.10 7.69
CA TRP A 46 8.44 -14.72 6.77
C TRP A 46 7.94 -14.68 5.33
N ASP A 47 6.69 -15.09 5.10
CA ASP A 47 6.05 -15.11 3.79
C ASP A 47 5.91 -13.68 3.25
N THR A 48 5.51 -12.71 4.08
CA THR A 48 5.45 -11.30 3.67
C THR A 48 6.81 -10.75 3.24
N ILE A 49 7.89 -11.08 3.95
CA ILE A 49 9.24 -10.61 3.60
C ILE A 49 9.78 -11.29 2.33
N HIS A 50 9.54 -12.58 2.15
CA HIS A 50 10.19 -13.38 1.09
C HIS A 50 9.35 -13.57 -0.16
N GLU A 51 8.02 -13.54 -0.05
CA GLU A 51 7.10 -13.81 -1.15
C GLU A 51 6.39 -12.53 -1.61
N ASP A 52 5.79 -11.78 -0.68
CA ASP A 52 4.92 -10.64 -1.03
C ASP A 52 5.73 -9.38 -1.38
N LEU A 53 6.66 -8.97 -0.51
CA LEU A 53 7.42 -7.72 -0.69
C LEU A 53 8.30 -7.70 -1.96
N PRO A 54 8.98 -8.78 -2.38
CA PRO A 54 9.78 -8.75 -3.60
C PRO A 54 8.96 -8.44 -4.86
N GLY A 55 7.70 -8.91 -4.91
CA GLY A 55 6.80 -8.70 -6.04
C GLY A 55 6.42 -7.24 -6.28
N ILE A 56 6.42 -6.41 -5.23
CA ILE A 56 5.99 -5.01 -5.32
C ILE A 56 7.12 -4.02 -5.63
N VAL A 57 8.37 -4.38 -5.36
CA VAL A 57 9.52 -3.46 -5.48
C VAL A 57 9.74 -3.02 -6.93
N GLU A 58 9.73 -3.95 -7.88
CA GLU A 58 10.01 -3.65 -9.29
C GLU A 58 8.89 -2.80 -9.94
N PRO A 59 7.59 -3.10 -9.76
CA PRO A 59 6.51 -2.18 -10.14
C PRO A 59 6.67 -0.76 -9.58
N LEU A 60 6.98 -0.62 -8.28
CA LEU A 60 7.17 0.69 -7.65
C LEU A 60 8.38 1.43 -8.23
N ARG A 61 9.49 0.74 -8.51
CA ARG A 61 10.65 1.32 -9.19
C ARG A 61 10.29 1.83 -10.59
N ARG A 62 9.54 1.04 -11.36
CA ARG A 62 9.06 1.46 -12.69
C ARG A 62 8.18 2.70 -12.61
N LEU A 63 7.27 2.76 -11.63
CA LEU A 63 6.44 3.94 -11.38
C LEU A 63 7.29 5.19 -11.09
N LEU A 64 8.31 5.08 -10.23
CA LEU A 64 9.22 6.18 -9.91
C LEU A 64 10.06 6.64 -11.12
N LEU A 65 10.55 5.69 -11.92
CA LEU A 65 11.39 5.98 -13.09
C LEU A 65 10.58 6.53 -14.27
N GLY A 66 9.32 6.12 -14.42
CA GLY A 66 8.38 6.66 -15.40
C GLY A 66 7.82 8.05 -15.04
N GLY A 67 7.93 8.46 -13.78
CA GLY A 67 7.28 9.64 -13.20
C GLY A 67 8.01 10.99 -13.30
N ARG A 68 8.97 11.19 -14.20
CA ARG A 68 9.70 12.49 -14.32
C ARG A 68 8.84 13.70 -14.81
N ARG A 69 7.51 13.55 -14.92
CA ARG A 69 6.55 14.63 -15.24
C ARG A 69 5.22 14.48 -14.49
N ILE A 70 5.22 14.27 -13.17
CA ILE A 70 3.98 14.38 -12.40
C ILE A 70 4.03 15.66 -11.57
N ASP A 71 3.25 16.64 -12.05
CA ASP A 71 3.14 17.99 -11.53
C ASP A 71 2.73 18.01 -10.05
N ARG A 72 3.35 18.95 -9.34
CA ARG A 72 3.27 19.24 -7.89
C ARG A 72 1.87 19.66 -7.37
N GLY A 73 0.79 19.35 -8.08
CA GLY A 73 -0.53 19.97 -7.89
C GLY A 73 -1.61 19.12 -7.21
N LEU A 74 -1.42 17.82 -7.01
CA LEU A 74 -2.51 16.95 -6.53
C LEU A 74 -2.42 16.72 -5.01
N ARG A 75 -2.86 17.73 -4.25
CA ARG A 75 -3.32 17.52 -2.86
C ARG A 75 -4.83 17.71 -2.85
N GLN A 76 -5.59 16.64 -3.04
CA GLN A 76 -6.99 16.59 -2.58
C GLN A 76 -7.15 15.35 -1.72
N GLY A 77 -7.88 15.51 -0.61
CA GLY A 77 -7.98 14.52 0.45
C GLY A 77 -8.52 13.19 -0.06
N HIS A 78 -7.76 12.14 0.22
CA HIS A 78 -8.14 10.76 -0.02
C HIS A 78 -9.19 10.36 1.02
N PRO A 79 -10.42 9.98 0.63
CA PRO A 79 -11.32 9.28 1.54
C PRO A 79 -10.73 7.90 1.82
N PRO A 80 -10.90 7.33 3.03
CA PRO A 80 -10.36 6.02 3.36
C PRO A 80 -10.83 4.97 2.34
N PRO A 81 -9.96 4.04 1.89
CA PRO A 81 -10.27 3.08 0.84
C PRO A 81 -11.29 2.02 1.26
N PHE A 82 -11.60 1.95 2.56
CA PHE A 82 -12.59 1.05 3.13
C PHE A 82 -13.64 1.90 3.84
N GLY A 83 -14.90 1.75 3.44
CA GLY A 83 -16.03 2.33 4.15
C GLY A 83 -16.01 1.88 5.62
N GLU A 84 -16.30 2.82 6.50
CA GLU A 84 -16.70 2.53 7.87
C GLU A 84 -17.98 1.68 7.78
N GLU A 85 -17.85 0.35 7.84
CA GLU A 85 -18.98 -0.49 8.23
C GLU A 85 -19.18 -0.28 9.73
N GLU A 86 -20.26 0.43 10.04
CA GLU A 86 -20.81 0.61 11.38
C GLU A 86 -21.02 -0.75 12.07
N GLU A 87 -20.39 -0.95 13.23
CA GLU A 87 -21.00 -1.63 14.38
C GLU A 87 -20.44 -1.08 15.71
#